data_AF-A0A3N5UEC3-F1
#
_entry.id   AF-A0A3N5UEC3-F1
#
_cell.length_a   1.000
_cell.length_b   1.000
_cell.length_c   1.000
_cell.angle_alpha   90.00
_cell.angle_beta   90.00
_cell.angle_gamma   90.00
#
_symmetry.space_group_name_H-M   'P 1'
#
loop_
_entity.id
_entity.type
_entity.pdbx_description
1 polymer ?
#
loop_
_entity_poly.entity_id
_entity_poly.type
_entity_poly.pdbx_seq_one_letter_code
_entity_poly.pdbx_strand_id
1 'polypeptide(L)'
;FDLTGVMIILGVLFAYVRGRKQRSEQIPDLPRQDVLALGLIAAIVVVGFILEGMRIAMTGFPEGSCYAFLGYAIGRLFFSASSLVNVYGIIWYLHAILTGAFIAYLPFSKLLHIIISPFVLMGNAVSRHEHGKK
;
A
#
# COMPACT_ATOMS: atom_id res chain seq x y z
N PHE A 1 3.33 12.47 4.89
CA PHE A 1 3.24 11.11 4.32
C PHE A 1 2.90 10.05 5.37
N ASP A 2 3.31 10.23 6.63
CA ASP A 2 3.03 9.24 7.67
C ASP A 2 1.55 8.94 7.92
N LEU A 3 0.70 9.96 8.00
CA LEU A 3 -0.74 9.76 8.23
C LEU A 3 -1.38 8.87 7.17
N THR A 4 -1.12 9.17 5.90
CA THR A 4 -1.65 8.40 4.77
C THR A 4 -1.09 6.98 4.74
N GLY A 5 0.19 6.79 5.10
CA GLY A 5 0.77 5.45 5.24
C GLY A 5 0.10 4.62 6.32
N VAL A 6 -0.17 5.22 7.49
CA VAL A 6 -0.89 4.55 8.59
C VAL A 6 -2.31 4.20 8.16
N MET A 7 -3.02 5.10 7.48
CA MET A 7 -4.34 4.83 6.93
C MET A 7 -4.33 3.64 5.96
N ILE A 8 -3.31 3.52 5.10
CA ILE A 8 -3.17 2.38 4.19
C ILE A 8 -2.95 1.08 4.98
N ILE A 9 -2.07 1.07 5.98
CA ILE A 9 -1.83 -0.12 6.82
C ILE A 9 -3.10 -0.55 7.54
N LEU A 10 -3.85 0.39 8.12
CA LEU A 10 -5.14 0.11 8.76
C LEU A 10 -6.15 -0.43 7.74
N GLY A 11 -6.24 0.17 6.56
CA GLY A 11 -7.11 -0.29 5.48
C GLY A 11 -6.79 -1.72 5.04
N VAL A 12 -5.50 -2.07 4.89
CA VAL A 12 -5.06 -3.42 4.55
C VAL A 12 -5.40 -4.40 5.68
N LEU A 13 -5.18 -4.03 6.94
CA LEU A 13 -5.53 -4.86 8.09
C LEU A 13 -7.03 -5.14 8.14
N PHE A 14 -7.87 -4.11 7.97
CA PHE A 14 -9.32 -4.29 7.92
C PHE A 14 -9.76 -5.15 6.75
N ALA A 15 -9.18 -4.94 5.56
CA ALA A 15 -9.47 -5.76 4.38
C ALA A 15 -9.10 -7.23 4.64
N TYR A 16 -7.96 -7.49 5.28
CA TYR A 16 -7.50 -8.82 5.64
C TYR A 16 -8.43 -9.51 6.64
N VAL A 17 -8.77 -8.84 7.73
CA VAL A 17 -9.68 -9.37 8.78
C VAL A 17 -11.07 -9.63 8.19
N ARG A 18 -11.60 -8.67 7.42
CA ARG A 18 -12.90 -8.83 6.74
C ARG A 18 -12.91 -10.03 5.81
N GLY A 19 -11.88 -10.18 4.98
CA GLY A 19 -11.81 -11.28 4.04
C GLY A 19 -11.59 -12.64 4.72
N ARG A 20 -10.87 -12.70 5.85
CA ARG A 20 -10.82 -13.91 6.69
C ARG A 20 -12.18 -14.28 7.29
N LYS A 21 -12.95 -13.31 7.76
CA LYS A 21 -14.30 -13.55 8.32
C LYS A 21 -15.26 -14.03 7.24
N GLN A 22 -15.26 -13.36 6.07
CA GLN A 22 -16.08 -13.73 4.93
C GLN A 22 -15.69 -15.07 4.30
N ARG A 23 -14.44 -15.52 4.46
CA ARG A 23 -13.98 -16.86 4.03
C ARG A 23 -14.77 -17.99 4.68
N SER A 24 -15.25 -17.81 5.91
CA SER A 24 -16.05 -18.81 6.63
C SER A 24 -17.47 -18.94 6.09
N GLU A 25 -17.96 -17.93 5.38
CA GLU A 25 -19.33 -17.86 4.84
C GLU A 25 -19.35 -17.96 3.31
N GLN A 26 -18.19 -18.12 2.66
CA GLN A 26 -18.07 -18.14 1.21
C GLN A 26 -18.41 -19.50 0.61
N ILE A 27 -19.30 -19.47 -0.38
CA ILE A 27 -19.63 -20.60 -1.25
C ILE A 27 -18.36 -21.04 -2.01
N PRO A 28 -18.09 -22.36 -2.17
CA PRO A 28 -16.82 -22.89 -2.69
C PRO A 28 -16.32 -22.34 -4.04
N ASP A 29 -17.22 -21.77 -4.85
CA ASP A 29 -16.97 -21.38 -6.24
C ASP A 29 -16.67 -19.89 -6.45
N LEU A 30 -16.67 -19.07 -5.38
CA LEU A 30 -16.32 -17.65 -5.51
C LEU A 30 -14.80 -17.42 -5.54
N PRO A 31 -14.33 -16.49 -6.39
CA PRO A 31 -12.90 -16.21 -6.48
C PRO A 31 -12.38 -15.64 -5.16
N ARG A 32 -11.33 -16.26 -4.64
CA ARG A 32 -10.72 -15.96 -3.33
C ARG A 32 -10.25 -14.51 -3.20
N GLN A 33 -10.06 -14.06 -1.95
CA GLN A 33 -9.41 -12.79 -1.64
C GLN A 33 -7.98 -12.78 -2.19
N ASP A 34 -7.58 -11.66 -2.79
CA ASP A 34 -6.22 -11.47 -3.29
C ASP A 34 -5.28 -11.08 -2.14
N VAL A 35 -4.87 -12.09 -1.38
CA VAL A 35 -3.98 -11.92 -0.21
C VAL A 35 -2.58 -11.48 -0.65
N LEU A 36 -2.15 -11.85 -1.86
CA LEU A 36 -0.86 -11.45 -2.41
C LEU A 36 -0.82 -9.95 -2.68
N ALA A 37 -1.85 -9.39 -3.33
CA ALA A 37 -1.97 -7.95 -3.53
C ALA A 37 -1.96 -7.17 -2.21
N LEU A 38 -2.71 -7.63 -1.21
CA LEU A 38 -2.76 -6.99 0.12
C LEU A 38 -1.40 -7.06 0.83
N GLY A 39 -0.73 -8.21 0.79
CA GLY A 39 0.61 -8.37 1.35
C GLY A 39 1.63 -7.46 0.68
N LEU A 40 1.54 -7.29 -0.65
CA LEU A 40 2.44 -6.44 -1.42
C LEU A 40 2.25 -4.95 -1.08
N ILE A 41 1.01 -4.47 -0.97
CA ILE A 41 0.72 -3.09 -0.51
C ILE A 41 1.27 -2.86 0.89
N ALA A 42 1.02 -3.78 1.84
CA ALA A 42 1.53 -3.67 3.19
C ALA A 42 3.06 -3.63 3.21
N ALA A 43 3.73 -4.52 2.46
CA ALA A 43 5.18 -4.59 2.39
C ALA A 43 5.79 -3.27 1.87
N ILE A 44 5.26 -2.71 0.79
CA ILE A 44 5.73 -1.44 0.22
C ILE A 44 5.64 -0.33 1.27
N VAL A 45 4.49 -0.18 1.92
CA VAL A 45 4.27 0.90 2.90
C VAL A 45 5.16 0.72 4.13
N VAL A 46 5.30 -0.50 4.66
CA VAL A 46 6.18 -0.78 5.82
C VAL A 46 7.63 -0.47 5.48
N VAL A 47 8.14 -0.91 4.33
CA VAL A 47 9.51 -0.61 3.90
C VAL A 47 9.70 0.90 3.68
N GLY A 48 8.68 1.59 3.18
CA GLY A 48 8.70 3.05 3.04
C GLY A 48 8.86 3.78 4.38
N PHE A 49 8.15 3.33 5.43
CA PHE A 49 8.32 3.88 6.78
C PHE A 49 9.72 3.65 7.36
N ILE A 50 10.28 2.47 7.11
CA ILE A 50 11.65 2.16 7.53
C ILE A 50 12.64 3.11 6.83
N LEU A 51 12.51 3.29 5.51
CA LEU A 51 13.34 4.22 4.75
C LEU A 51 13.23 5.65 5.25
N GLU A 52 12.01 6.12 5.53
CA GLU A 52 11.81 7.47 6.07
C GLU A 52 12.49 7.64 7.43
N GLY A 53 12.36 6.65 8.33
CA GLY A 53 13.04 6.69 9.62
C GLY A 53 14.56 6.68 9.50
N MET A 54 15.12 5.86 8.61
CA MET A 54 16.56 5.88 8.31
C MET A 54 17.00 7.22 7.71
N ARG A 55 16.22 7.80 6.82
CA ARG A 55 16.48 9.12 6.24
C ARG A 55 16.52 10.21 7.32
N ILE A 56 15.56 10.20 8.25
CA ILE A 56 15.51 11.14 9.38
C ILE A 56 16.73 10.97 10.29
N ALA A 57 17.11 9.71 10.60
CA ALA A 57 18.28 9.41 11.42
C ALA A 57 19.60 9.88 10.76
N MET A 58 19.76 9.67 9.46
CA MET A 58 20.95 10.11 8.72
C MET A 58 21.03 11.63 8.53
N THR A 59 19.89 12.31 8.47
CA THR A 59 19.83 13.77 8.25
C THR A 59 19.82 14.59 9.53
N GLY A 60 19.93 13.93 10.70
CA GLY A 60 20.07 14.62 11.98
C GLY A 60 18.78 15.26 12.50
N PHE A 61 17.61 14.67 12.23
CA PHE A 61 16.30 15.16 12.69
C PHE A 61 16.00 16.62 12.28
N PRO A 62 15.77 16.88 10.99
CA PRO A 62 15.42 18.21 10.49
C PRO A 62 14.14 18.76 11.13
N GLU A 63 14.01 20.09 11.16
CA GLU A 63 12.81 20.75 11.69
C GLU A 63 11.53 20.25 11.01
N GLY A 64 10.50 19.94 11.81
CA GLY A 64 9.25 19.35 11.31
C GLY A 64 9.25 17.82 11.17
N SER A 65 10.35 17.13 11.49
CA SER A 65 10.39 15.66 11.52
C SER A 65 9.40 15.04 12.54
N CYS A 66 8.89 15.82 13.50
CA CYS A 66 7.82 15.41 14.41
C CYS A 66 6.46 15.11 13.72
N TYR A 67 6.19 15.70 12.54
CA TYR A 67 4.98 15.41 11.77
C TYR A 67 5.02 14.01 11.13
N ALA A 68 6.22 13.47 10.94
CA ALA A 68 6.43 12.08 10.56
C ALA A 68 6.52 11.22 11.83
N PHE A 69 5.44 11.13 12.60
CA PHE A 69 5.43 10.48 13.92
C PHE A 69 5.97 9.04 13.91
N LEU A 70 5.65 8.24 12.90
CA LEU A 70 6.13 6.86 12.80
C LEU A 70 7.57 6.82 12.27
N GLY A 71 7.87 7.61 11.25
CA GLY A 71 9.24 7.78 10.74
C GLY A 71 10.20 8.30 11.81
N TYR A 72 9.77 9.24 12.64
CA TYR A 72 10.52 9.82 13.75
C TYR A 72 10.80 8.79 14.84
N ALA A 73 9.78 8.00 15.23
CA ALA A 73 9.94 6.91 16.19
C ALA A 73 10.94 5.87 15.68
N ILE A 74 10.85 5.49 14.41
CA ILE A 74 11.79 4.57 13.77
C ILE A 74 13.20 5.19 13.69
N GLY A 75 13.31 6.46 13.32
CA GLY A 75 14.58 7.17 13.25
C GLY A 75 15.33 7.22 14.58
N ARG A 76 14.61 7.33 15.71
CA ARG A 76 15.19 7.24 17.06
C ARG A 76 15.82 5.88 17.35
N LEU A 77 15.30 4.79 16.78
CA LEU A 77 15.89 3.45 16.93
C LEU A 77 17.19 3.31 16.14
N PHE A 78 17.31 4.00 15.01
CA PHE A 78 18.47 3.91 14.11
C PHE A 78 19.52 4.99 14.33
N PHE A 79 19.29 5.96 15.22
CA PHE A 79 20.19 7.10 15.44
C PHE A 79 21.61 6.71 15.89
N SER A 80 21.75 5.63 16.66
CA SER A 80 23.06 5.17 17.18
C SER A 80 23.77 4.17 16.27
N ALA A 81 23.17 3.77 15.16
CA ALA A 81 23.73 2.72 14.31
C ALA A 81 24.81 3.27 13.37
N SER A 82 25.97 2.62 13.37
CA SER A 82 27.07 2.93 12.45
C SER A 82 26.78 2.33 11.07
N SER A 83 27.10 3.04 9.98
CA SER A 83 26.92 2.58 8.58
C SER A 83 25.47 2.51 8.04
N LEU A 84 24.60 3.45 8.47
CA LEU A 84 23.23 3.55 7.95
C LEU A 84 23.14 3.73 6.42
N VAL A 85 24.13 4.38 5.80
CA VAL A 85 24.11 4.74 4.37
C VAL A 85 24.07 3.50 3.46
N ASN A 86 24.91 2.49 3.75
CA ASN A 86 24.94 1.27 2.94
C ASN A 86 23.66 0.45 3.10
N VAL A 87 23.15 0.34 4.33
CA VAL A 87 21.89 -0.38 4.62
C VAL A 87 20.71 0.34 3.97
N TYR A 88 20.70 1.66 4.01
CA TYR A 88 19.67 2.48 3.37
C TYR A 88 19.59 2.20 1.87
N GLY A 89 20.74 2.13 1.18
CA GLY A 89 20.79 1.80 -0.25
C GLY A 89 20.14 0.46 -0.58
N ILE A 90 20.44 -0.59 0.21
CA ILE A 90 19.86 -1.93 0.02
C ILE A 90 18.34 -1.91 0.23
N ILE A 91 17.87 -1.28 1.31
CA ILE A 91 16.44 -1.19 1.63
C ILE A 91 15.71 -0.34 0.57
N TRP A 92 16.38 0.68 0.02
CA TRP A 92 15.83 1.51 -1.04
C TRP A 92 15.60 0.70 -2.32
N TYR A 93 16.59 -0.11 -2.74
CA TYR A 93 16.43 -1.02 -3.89
C TYR A 93 15.34 -2.06 -3.64
N LEU A 94 15.24 -2.60 -2.42
CA LEU A 94 14.15 -3.49 -2.04
C LEU A 94 12.78 -2.82 -2.21
N HIS A 95 12.62 -1.57 -1.75
CA HIS A 95 11.39 -0.81 -1.93
C HIS A 95 11.07 -0.55 -3.41
N ALA A 96 12.07 -0.19 -4.21
CA ALA A 96 11.90 0.01 -5.65
C ALA A 96 11.47 -1.27 -6.35
N ILE A 97 12.08 -2.42 -6.03
CA ILE A 97 11.71 -3.74 -6.58
C ILE A 97 10.28 -4.12 -6.17
N LEU A 98 9.92 -3.94 -4.90
CA LEU A 98 8.56 -4.21 -4.41
C LEU A 98 7.53 -3.34 -5.15
N THR A 99 7.85 -2.07 -5.37
CA THR A 99 6.99 -1.13 -6.10
C THR A 99 6.85 -1.53 -7.56
N GLY A 100 7.95 -1.91 -8.23
CA GLY A 100 7.92 -2.44 -9.59
C GLY A 100 7.11 -3.73 -9.71
N ALA A 101 7.26 -4.64 -8.74
CA ALA A 101 6.48 -5.88 -8.67
C ALA A 101 4.98 -5.59 -8.50
N PHE A 102 4.61 -4.59 -7.70
CA PHE A 102 3.22 -4.17 -7.55
C PHE A 102 2.61 -3.65 -8.84
N ILE A 103 3.35 -2.80 -9.56
CA ILE A 103 2.91 -2.29 -10.86
C ILE A 103 2.76 -3.42 -11.87
N ALA A 104 3.71 -4.36 -11.91
CA ALA A 104 3.63 -5.52 -12.80
C ALA A 104 2.47 -6.47 -12.43
N TYR A 105 2.12 -6.56 -11.14
CA TYR A 105 1.04 -7.41 -10.64
C TYR A 105 -0.36 -6.80 -10.80
N LEU A 106 -0.48 -5.47 -10.88
CA LEU A 106 -1.75 -4.75 -11.05
C LEU A 106 -2.68 -5.35 -12.11
N PRO A 107 -2.26 -5.58 -13.38
CA PRO A 107 -3.13 -6.09 -14.44
C PRO A 107 -3.57 -7.55 -14.26
N PHE A 108 -2.88 -8.32 -13.42
CA PHE A 108 -3.20 -9.72 -13.17
C PHE A 108 -3.94 -9.94 -11.85
N SER A 109 -4.11 -8.86 -11.08
CA SER A 109 -4.72 -8.87 -9.75
C SER A 109 -6.18 -8.43 -9.80
N LYS A 110 -6.92 -8.75 -8.72
CA LYS A 110 -8.22 -8.15 -8.48
C LYS A 110 -8.19 -6.63 -8.33
N LEU A 111 -7.01 -6.01 -8.16
CA LEU A 111 -6.84 -4.56 -8.10
C LEU A 111 -7.20 -3.82 -9.41
N LEU A 112 -7.29 -4.52 -10.54
CA LEU A 112 -7.76 -3.93 -11.80
C LEU A 112 -9.12 -3.23 -11.69
N HIS A 113 -9.97 -3.61 -10.73
CA HIS A 113 -11.24 -2.93 -10.50
C HIS A 113 -11.08 -1.42 -10.27
N ILE A 114 -9.96 -0.99 -9.67
CA ILE A 114 -9.66 0.45 -9.46
C ILE A 114 -9.67 1.20 -10.80
N ILE A 115 -9.18 0.55 -11.87
CA ILE A 115 -9.11 1.12 -13.21
C ILE A 115 -10.42 0.87 -13.96
N ILE A 116 -10.92 -0.36 -13.99
CA ILE A 116 -12.05 -0.77 -14.84
C ILE A 116 -13.41 -0.25 -14.33
N SER A 117 -13.63 -0.16 -13.01
CA SER A 117 -14.91 0.25 -12.43
C SER A 117 -15.43 1.61 -12.95
N PRO A 118 -14.63 2.70 -13.00
CA PRO A 118 -15.11 3.98 -13.54
C PRO A 118 -15.51 3.90 -15.02
N PHE A 119 -14.77 3.15 -15.85
CA PHE A 119 -15.13 2.98 -17.27
C PHE A 119 -16.44 2.22 -17.44
N VAL A 120 -16.65 1.16 -16.65
CA VAL A 120 -17.90 0.39 -16.67
C VAL A 120 -19.08 1.25 -16.23
N LEU A 121 -18.91 2.07 -15.18
CA LEU A 121 -19.94 3.00 -14.72
C LEU A 121 -20.30 4.02 -15.80
N MET A 122 -19.31 4.57 -16.51
CA MET A 122 -19.53 5.50 -17.60
C MET A 122 -20.28 4.87 -18.77
N GLY A 123 -19.87 3.67 -19.21
CA GLY A 123 -20.55 2.92 -20.27
C GLY A 123 -22.01 2.61 -19.92
N ASN A 124 -22.26 2.19 -18.67
CA ASN A 124 -23.61 1.93 -18.18
C ASN A 124 -24.47 3.20 -18.12
N ALA A 125 -23.89 4.35 -17.76
CA ALA A 125 -24.59 5.63 -17.74
C ALA A 125 -25.04 6.05 -19.14
N VAL A 126 -24.17 5.88 -20.15
CA VAL A 126 -24.50 6.14 -21.56
C VAL A 126 -25.60 5.22 -22.07
N SER A 127 -25.47 3.91 -21.82
CA SER A 127 -26.48 2.92 -22.25
C SER A 127 -27.86 3.18 -21.64
N ARG A 128 -27.94 3.56 -20.35
CA ARG A 128 -29.22 3.91 -19.71
C ARG A 128 -29.87 5.17 -20.31
N HIS A 129 -29.07 6.15 -20.72
CA HIS A 129 -29.59 7.37 -21.35
C HIS A 129 -30.16 7.09 -22.75
N GLU A 130 -29.59 6.14 -23.50
CA GLU A 130 -30.15 5.73 -24.80
C GLU A 130 -31.47 4.94 -24.65
N HIS A 131 -31.58 4.09 -23.65
CA HIS A 131 -32.81 3.31 -23.41
C HIS A 131 -33.96 4.12 -22.82
N GLY A 132 -33.71 5.19 -22.06
CA GLY A 132 -34.74 6.06 -21.50
C GLY A 132 -35.30 7.11 -22.47
N LYS A 133 -34.77 7.19 -23.70
CA LYS A 133 -35.19 8.12 -24.76
C LYS A 133 -36.13 7.49 -25.81
N LYS A 134 -36.41 6.19 -25.69
CA LYS A 134 -37.41 5.47 -26.50
C LYS A 134 -38.68 5.30 -25.71
#